data_AF-A0A137P093-F1
#
_entry.id   AF-A0A137P093-F1
#
_cell.length_a   1.000
_cell.length_b   1.000
_cell.length_c   1.000
_cell.angle_alpha   90.00
_cell.angle_beta   90.00
_cell.angle_gamma   90.00
#
_symmetry.space_group_name_H-M   'P 1'
#
loop_
_entity.id
_entity.type
_entity.pdbx_description
1 polymer ?
#
loop_
_entity_poly.entity_id
_entity_poly.type
_entity_poly.pdbx_seq_one_letter_code
_entity_poly.pdbx_strand_id
1 'polypeptide(L)'
;MNRVQIESRSISQLLNKDGEAMLKPCKKRESTKTGTMQTDKLKLDKKDEKNIKNEPGSIEIKSEQNSKRKAKIKDIHIECIKKYLIDNNSIGGLEIKTRLLKDTGLSISKTTIYSILERLRKELKLNKPLIKSNSQVDTRKLCGRPSKLQSNHYECLKKYLIEDRNIGNTEARDKLLNETGLNVTTPTIRTALLKLEKEILESGIKLSPKNSSSKIRNKKGSYGFKLNDSHVARLHEYLKENYYIGSREATLRIKSQMNLDVSIPTIWKVLKELREDMDFERDTIPPPYSLKVSKRNDNLRDMAAKKAVLSSNHLELLKAYYIENNYIGLKEAQNRLNLETGLNTSISPIRDALMRIKRENSAEGIETHLYITKCETRQKNTKYGLKLKGSHLDLLKRYLIDDIDIAYKDAQVKLFEDTGLNLGYSTIIKTLKQLKNELSSDEVNQLEVKSDSKLSRMIGYRGYKLKEMHLEYLNTYIHEDGRISYNSKELRDMLYRDTGVSVDRKTVWTIIGKLLELR
;
A
#
# COMPACT_ATOMS: atom_id res chain seq x y z
N MET A 1 -83.07 24.43 -16.16
CA MET A 1 -81.97 25.36 -15.88
C MET A 1 -80.63 24.65 -16.06
N ASN A 2 -79.73 25.28 -16.80
CA ASN A 2 -78.28 25.07 -16.90
C ASN A 2 -77.71 23.88 -17.70
N ARG A 3 -77.59 24.09 -19.02
CA ARG A 3 -76.46 23.61 -19.85
C ARG A 3 -75.33 24.63 -19.74
N VAL A 4 -74.12 24.20 -19.39
CA VAL A 4 -72.91 25.03 -19.44
C VAL A 4 -72.06 24.60 -20.63
N GLN A 5 -71.91 25.52 -21.58
CA GLN A 5 -70.94 25.48 -22.66
C GLN A 5 -69.54 25.81 -22.11
N ILE A 6 -68.51 25.13 -22.58
CA ILE A 6 -67.11 25.58 -22.42
C ILE A 6 -66.57 25.84 -23.82
N GLU A 7 -66.36 27.13 -24.08
CA GLU A 7 -65.76 27.67 -25.29
C GLU A 7 -64.24 27.47 -25.31
N SER A 8 -63.77 27.05 -26.47
CA SER A 8 -62.39 27.15 -26.95
C SER A 8 -61.99 28.61 -27.21
N ARG A 9 -60.89 29.09 -26.62
CA ARG A 9 -60.27 30.39 -26.96
C ARG A 9 -58.86 30.21 -27.51
N SER A 10 -58.72 30.58 -28.78
CA SER A 10 -57.50 30.96 -29.47
C SER A 10 -56.83 32.15 -28.79
N ILE A 11 -55.50 32.10 -28.66
CA ILE A 11 -54.66 33.28 -28.45
C ILE A 11 -53.63 33.29 -29.57
N SER A 12 -53.91 34.11 -30.58
CA SER A 12 -52.91 34.70 -31.46
C SER A 12 -52.95 36.21 -31.19
N GLN A 13 -51.77 36.84 -31.32
CA GLN A 13 -51.53 38.28 -31.41
C GLN A 13 -51.53 39.06 -30.09
N LEU A 14 -50.32 39.47 -29.67
CA LEU A 14 -49.90 40.86 -29.42
C LEU A 14 -48.55 40.84 -28.70
N LEU A 15 -47.48 41.25 -29.38
CA LEU A 15 -46.59 42.34 -28.93
C LEU A 15 -45.53 42.59 -30.01
N ASN A 16 -45.66 43.78 -30.57
CA ASN A 16 -44.74 44.43 -31.49
C ASN A 16 -43.83 45.36 -30.68
N LYS A 17 -42.66 45.66 -31.28
CA LYS A 17 -41.86 46.90 -31.20
C LYS A 17 -40.64 47.02 -30.27
N ASP A 18 -39.52 47.19 -30.98
CA ASP A 18 -38.47 48.21 -30.86
C ASP A 18 -37.37 48.07 -29.79
N GLY A 19 -36.13 48.09 -30.29
CA GLY A 19 -34.91 48.14 -29.48
C GLY A 19 -33.64 48.02 -30.32
N GLU A 20 -33.37 49.01 -31.19
CA GLU A 20 -32.05 49.26 -31.77
C GLU A 20 -31.00 49.48 -30.66
N ALA A 21 -29.88 48.77 -30.72
CA ALA A 21 -28.70 49.12 -29.93
C ALA A 21 -27.40 48.86 -30.73
N MET A 22 -26.67 49.96 -30.85
CA MET A 22 -25.37 50.19 -31.49
C MET A 22 -24.32 49.07 -31.33
N LEU A 23 -23.78 48.61 -32.46
CA LEU A 23 -22.50 47.90 -32.54
C LEU A 23 -21.35 48.88 -32.73
N LYS A 24 -20.47 48.98 -31.72
CA LYS A 24 -19.15 49.61 -31.82
C LYS A 24 -18.12 48.63 -32.39
N PRO A 25 -17.19 49.07 -33.26
CA PRO A 25 -16.20 48.19 -33.90
C PRO A 25 -15.02 47.88 -32.97
N CYS A 26 -14.66 46.61 -32.87
CA CYS A 26 -13.50 46.13 -32.13
C CYS A 26 -12.22 46.25 -32.97
N LYS A 27 -11.18 46.83 -32.36
CA LYS A 27 -9.90 47.22 -32.98
C LYS A 27 -9.06 46.00 -33.36
N LYS A 28 -8.53 46.04 -34.59
CA LYS A 28 -7.41 45.22 -35.08
C LYS A 28 -6.18 45.42 -34.19
N ARG A 29 -5.52 44.33 -33.79
CA ARG A 29 -4.14 44.34 -33.31
C ARG A 29 -3.26 43.61 -34.32
N GLU A 30 -2.45 44.41 -35.00
CA GLU A 30 -1.30 44.00 -35.79
C GLU A 30 -0.26 43.38 -34.87
N SER A 31 0.32 42.26 -35.29
CA SER A 31 1.56 41.75 -34.70
C SER A 31 2.60 41.58 -35.81
N THR A 32 3.79 42.01 -35.45
CA THR A 32 4.88 42.48 -36.27
C THR A 32 5.73 41.35 -36.82
N LYS A 33 6.23 41.59 -38.03
CA LYS A 33 7.33 40.88 -38.70
C LYS A 33 8.62 41.01 -37.87
N THR A 34 9.34 39.90 -37.70
CA THR A 34 10.80 39.92 -37.52
C THR A 34 11.43 38.92 -38.47
N GLY A 35 12.26 39.45 -39.37
CA GLY A 35 13.00 38.69 -40.36
C GLY A 35 14.22 37.99 -39.76
N THR A 36 14.67 36.94 -40.44
CA THR A 36 15.97 36.32 -40.21
C THR A 36 16.70 36.28 -41.53
N MET A 37 17.86 36.94 -41.55
CA MET A 37 18.74 37.11 -42.69
C MET A 37 19.48 35.80 -43.02
N GLN A 38 19.73 35.62 -44.31
CA GLN A 38 20.74 34.74 -44.88
C GLN A 38 22.15 35.22 -44.49
N THR A 39 23.06 34.28 -44.25
CA THR A 39 24.45 34.37 -44.74
C THR A 39 24.96 32.99 -45.15
N ASP A 40 25.67 33.02 -46.27
CA ASP A 40 26.26 31.94 -47.04
C ASP A 40 27.78 31.79 -46.73
N LYS A 41 28.36 30.66 -47.19
CA LYS A 41 29.79 30.40 -47.53
C LYS A 41 30.79 30.14 -46.37
N LEU A 42 31.84 29.31 -46.46
CA LEU A 42 32.38 28.26 -47.37
C LEU A 42 33.73 27.77 -46.75
N LYS A 43 34.20 26.56 -47.14
CA LYS A 43 35.60 26.00 -47.14
C LYS A 43 36.16 25.35 -45.86
N LEU A 44 36.48 24.05 -45.90
CA LEU A 44 37.80 23.37 -46.11
C LEU A 44 38.86 23.80 -45.05
N ASP A 45 39.60 22.94 -44.35
CA ASP A 45 40.31 21.72 -44.78
C ASP A 45 40.99 20.99 -43.57
N LYS A 46 41.36 19.71 -43.78
CA LYS A 46 42.51 18.92 -43.21
C LYS A 46 42.52 18.31 -41.78
N LYS A 47 42.67 16.96 -41.82
CA LYS A 47 43.59 16.02 -41.11
C LYS A 47 43.93 16.23 -39.63
N ASP A 48 43.74 15.17 -38.83
CA ASP A 48 44.85 14.33 -38.35
C ASP A 48 44.37 13.08 -37.60
N GLU A 49 44.98 11.94 -37.93
CA GLU A 49 44.86 10.65 -37.25
C GLU A 49 45.60 10.69 -35.91
N LYS A 50 44.93 10.36 -34.80
CA LYS A 50 45.60 9.91 -33.58
C LYS A 50 44.97 8.65 -32.98
N ASN A 51 45.86 7.69 -32.88
CA ASN A 51 45.80 6.35 -32.34
C ASN A 51 45.40 6.37 -30.84
N ILE A 52 44.30 5.69 -30.46
CA ILE A 52 43.90 5.52 -29.05
C ILE A 52 44.04 4.04 -28.68
N LYS A 53 45.06 3.75 -27.86
CA LYS A 53 45.16 2.52 -27.07
C LYS A 53 44.09 2.57 -25.98
N ASN A 54 43.19 1.60 -25.97
CA ASN A 54 42.16 1.47 -24.93
C ASN A 54 42.70 0.69 -23.73
N GLU A 55 42.86 1.35 -22.59
CA GLU A 55 42.83 0.71 -21.27
C GLU A 55 41.38 0.65 -20.75
N PRO A 56 40.96 -0.41 -20.04
CA PRO A 56 39.60 -0.52 -19.52
C PRO A 56 39.42 0.33 -18.24
N GLY A 57 38.91 1.54 -18.41
CA GLY A 57 38.45 2.39 -17.31
C GLY A 57 37.13 1.89 -16.71
N SER A 58 37.12 1.62 -15.41
CA SER A 58 35.90 1.36 -14.62
C SER A 58 35.01 2.61 -14.59
N ILE A 59 33.78 2.51 -15.07
CA ILE A 59 32.84 3.65 -15.14
C ILE A 59 32.04 3.74 -13.84
N GLU A 60 32.35 4.75 -13.02
CA GLU A 60 31.63 5.07 -11.80
C GLU A 60 30.39 5.94 -12.10
N ILE A 61 29.21 5.33 -12.08
CA ILE A 61 27.94 6.05 -12.26
C ILE A 61 27.55 6.70 -10.93
N LYS A 62 27.81 8.01 -10.81
CA LYS A 62 27.27 8.84 -9.72
C LYS A 62 25.78 9.08 -9.95
N SER A 63 24.93 8.26 -9.33
CA SER A 63 23.52 8.57 -9.10
C SER A 63 23.29 8.77 -7.61
N GLU A 64 23.17 10.02 -7.17
CA GLU A 64 22.90 10.37 -5.78
C GLU A 64 21.46 10.04 -5.36
N GLN A 65 21.41 9.26 -4.28
CA GLN A 65 20.44 9.29 -3.17
C GLN A 65 18.93 9.11 -3.46
N ASN A 66 18.51 7.83 -3.47
CA ASN A 66 17.53 7.24 -2.54
C ASN A 66 16.93 5.98 -3.16
N SER A 67 17.62 4.84 -3.07
CA SER A 67 16.96 3.57 -3.38
C SER A 67 17.37 2.47 -2.42
N LYS A 68 16.36 1.91 -1.76
CA LYS A 68 16.41 0.68 -0.98
C LYS A 68 17.17 -0.38 -1.80
N ARG A 69 18.35 -0.79 -1.31
CA ARG A 69 19.17 -1.95 -1.73
C ARG A 69 18.84 -2.49 -3.13
N LYS A 70 18.94 -1.66 -4.18
CA LYS A 70 18.95 -2.19 -5.54
C LYS A 70 20.28 -2.93 -5.66
N ALA A 71 20.22 -4.24 -5.85
CA ALA A 71 21.43 -5.03 -6.04
C ALA A 71 22.18 -4.43 -7.24
N LYS A 72 23.38 -3.89 -6.97
CA LYS A 72 24.18 -3.21 -7.98
C LYS A 72 24.62 -4.25 -9.00
N ILE A 73 24.35 -3.98 -10.27
CA ILE A 73 24.82 -4.81 -11.36
C ILE A 73 26.34 -4.64 -11.43
N LYS A 74 27.06 -5.67 -11.04
CA LYS A 74 28.51 -5.81 -11.23
C LYS A 74 28.84 -6.21 -12.67
N ASP A 75 30.08 -5.99 -13.07
CA ASP A 75 30.59 -6.28 -14.43
C ASP A 75 30.44 -7.74 -14.82
N ILE A 76 30.60 -8.68 -13.88
CA ILE A 76 30.38 -10.12 -14.12
C ILE A 76 28.98 -10.42 -14.68
N HIS A 77 27.94 -9.69 -14.24
CA HIS A 77 26.59 -9.89 -14.77
C HIS A 77 26.45 -9.32 -16.18
N ILE A 78 27.16 -8.24 -16.49
CA ILE A 78 27.18 -7.63 -17.83
C ILE A 78 27.88 -8.59 -18.80
N GLU A 79 28.98 -9.23 -18.39
CA GLU A 79 29.67 -10.27 -19.15
C GLU A 79 28.78 -11.49 -19.42
N CYS A 80 28.05 -11.99 -18.42
CA CYS A 80 27.07 -13.07 -18.63
C CYS A 80 26.02 -12.69 -19.68
N ILE A 81 25.47 -11.48 -19.61
CA ILE A 81 24.48 -11.00 -20.59
C ILE A 81 25.09 -10.86 -21.98
N LYS A 82 26.34 -10.38 -22.10
CA LYS A 82 27.07 -10.33 -23.38
C LYS A 82 27.22 -11.72 -23.98
N LYS A 83 27.62 -12.71 -23.17
CA LYS A 83 27.72 -14.11 -23.60
C LYS A 83 26.39 -14.64 -24.15
N TYR A 84 25.29 -14.45 -23.43
CA TYR A 84 23.97 -14.88 -23.92
C TYR A 84 23.54 -14.19 -25.22
N LEU A 85 23.90 -12.91 -25.41
CA LEU A 85 23.62 -12.18 -26.64
C LEU A 85 24.46 -12.64 -27.83
N ILE A 86 25.70 -13.08 -27.58
CA ILE A 86 26.57 -13.67 -28.59
C ILE A 86 26.01 -15.05 -29.00
N ASP A 87 25.62 -15.87 -28.02
CA ASP A 87 25.03 -17.20 -28.25
C ASP A 87 23.69 -17.11 -28.98
N ASN A 88 22.85 -16.12 -28.65
CA ASN A 88 21.56 -15.89 -29.30
C ASN A 88 21.23 -14.39 -29.33
N ASN A 89 21.47 -13.73 -30.47
CA ASN A 89 21.21 -12.30 -30.63
C ASN A 89 19.73 -11.88 -30.45
N SER A 90 18.80 -12.84 -30.60
CA SER A 90 17.35 -12.62 -30.55
C SER A 90 16.74 -12.91 -29.19
N ILE A 91 17.56 -13.27 -28.19
CA ILE A 91 17.09 -13.59 -26.84
C ILE A 91 16.30 -12.41 -26.21
N GLY A 92 15.16 -12.74 -25.61
CA GLY A 92 14.26 -11.78 -24.98
C GLY A 92 14.70 -11.37 -23.58
N GLY A 93 14.31 -10.16 -23.14
CA GLY A 93 14.67 -9.68 -21.80
C GLY A 93 14.12 -10.50 -20.63
N LEU A 94 13.03 -11.25 -20.85
CA LEU A 94 12.53 -12.19 -19.84
C LEU A 94 13.42 -13.43 -19.73
N GLU A 95 13.88 -13.96 -20.85
CA GLU A 95 14.72 -15.16 -20.88
C GLU A 95 16.09 -14.90 -20.25
N ILE A 96 16.71 -13.76 -20.58
CA ILE A 96 17.96 -13.31 -19.94
C ILE A 96 17.79 -13.13 -18.44
N LYS A 97 16.64 -12.62 -17.98
CA LYS A 97 16.36 -12.50 -16.54
C LYS A 97 16.42 -13.87 -15.87
N THR A 98 15.77 -14.86 -16.46
CA THR A 98 15.71 -16.22 -15.93
C THR A 98 17.10 -16.86 -15.95
N ARG A 99 17.85 -16.75 -17.05
CA ARG A 99 19.22 -17.28 -17.16
C ARG A 99 20.18 -16.61 -16.18
N LEU A 100 20.16 -15.29 -16.09
CA LEU A 100 21.02 -14.55 -15.17
C LEU A 100 20.73 -14.87 -13.70
N LEU A 101 19.45 -15.02 -13.33
CA LEU A 101 19.07 -15.46 -11.98
C LEU A 101 19.58 -16.87 -11.68
N LYS A 102 19.51 -17.78 -12.66
CA LYS A 102 20.01 -19.16 -12.54
C LYS A 102 21.53 -19.20 -12.36
N ASP A 103 22.25 -18.43 -13.17
CA ASP A 103 23.71 -18.52 -13.24
C ASP A 103 24.42 -17.69 -12.16
N THR A 104 23.79 -16.61 -11.68
CA THR A 104 24.44 -15.66 -10.74
C THR A 104 23.68 -15.46 -9.43
N GLY A 105 22.47 -16.02 -9.29
CA GLY A 105 21.60 -15.77 -8.13
C GLY A 105 21.03 -14.35 -8.06
N LEU A 106 21.35 -13.47 -9.02
CA LEU A 106 20.96 -12.07 -8.99
C LEU A 106 19.57 -11.83 -9.59
N SER A 107 18.63 -11.41 -8.73
CA SER A 107 17.30 -10.99 -9.16
C SER A 107 17.30 -9.53 -9.61
N ILE A 108 17.35 -9.29 -10.92
CA ILE A 108 17.29 -7.96 -11.52
C ILE A 108 15.87 -7.62 -11.99
N SER A 109 15.48 -6.34 -11.88
CA SER A 109 14.22 -5.85 -12.44
C SER A 109 14.19 -5.99 -13.97
N LYS A 110 13.01 -6.32 -14.53
CA LYS A 110 12.82 -6.50 -15.98
C LYS A 110 13.22 -5.24 -16.78
N THR A 111 12.91 -4.05 -16.24
CA THR A 111 13.26 -2.76 -16.85
C THR A 111 14.75 -2.55 -16.95
N THR A 112 15.51 -2.93 -15.92
CA THR A 112 16.98 -2.77 -15.93
C THR A 112 17.62 -3.71 -16.94
N ILE A 113 17.12 -4.94 -17.07
CA ILE A 113 17.60 -5.89 -18.09
C ILE A 113 17.37 -5.33 -19.50
N TYR A 114 16.19 -4.78 -19.81
CA TYR A 114 15.96 -4.18 -21.13
C TYR A 114 16.92 -3.02 -21.43
N SER A 115 17.20 -2.14 -20.44
CA SER A 115 18.16 -1.05 -20.65
C SER A 115 19.59 -1.56 -20.90
N ILE A 116 20.01 -2.62 -20.21
CA ILE A 116 21.33 -3.23 -20.44
C ILE A 116 21.37 -3.85 -21.84
N LEU A 117 20.33 -4.57 -22.25
CA LEU A 117 20.29 -5.21 -23.56
C LEU A 117 20.29 -4.23 -24.72
N GLU A 118 19.55 -3.13 -24.59
CA GLU A 118 19.57 -2.08 -25.61
C GLU A 118 20.97 -1.48 -25.75
N ARG A 119 21.66 -1.24 -24.62
CA ARG A 119 23.04 -0.74 -24.62
C ARG A 119 24.01 -1.76 -25.23
N LEU A 120 23.97 -3.01 -24.79
CA LEU A 120 24.87 -4.06 -25.25
C LEU A 120 24.69 -4.40 -26.74
N ARG A 121 23.46 -4.38 -27.26
CA ARG A 121 23.22 -4.58 -28.70
C ARG A 121 23.81 -3.47 -29.57
N LYS A 122 23.78 -2.21 -29.08
CA LYS A 122 24.45 -1.07 -29.73
C LYS A 122 25.96 -1.22 -29.69
N GLU A 123 26.53 -1.58 -28.54
CA GLU A 123 27.98 -1.81 -28.38
C GLU A 123 28.49 -2.93 -29.30
N LEU A 124 27.76 -4.04 -29.40
CA LEU A 124 28.14 -5.20 -30.21
C LEU A 124 27.80 -5.04 -31.71
N LYS A 125 27.26 -3.88 -32.14
CA LYS A 125 26.80 -3.62 -33.52
C LYS A 125 25.87 -4.71 -34.05
N LEU A 126 25.05 -5.30 -33.19
CA LEU A 126 24.05 -6.29 -33.55
C LEU A 126 22.86 -5.55 -34.17
N ASN A 127 23.06 -4.99 -35.37
CA ASN A 127 22.18 -4.06 -36.09
C ASN A 127 20.89 -4.70 -36.63
N LYS A 128 20.39 -5.79 -36.04
CA LYS A 128 19.03 -6.22 -36.35
C LYS A 128 18.09 -5.28 -35.61
N PRO A 129 17.24 -4.49 -36.32
CA PRO A 129 16.19 -3.74 -35.66
C PRO A 129 15.41 -4.75 -34.86
N LEU A 130 15.34 -4.55 -33.54
CA LEU A 130 14.53 -5.38 -32.67
C LEU A 130 13.17 -5.45 -33.35
N ILE A 131 12.80 -6.62 -33.89
CA ILE A 131 11.46 -6.83 -34.42
C ILE A 131 10.60 -6.51 -33.23
N LYS A 132 10.01 -5.31 -33.22
CA LYS A 132 9.03 -4.90 -32.23
C LYS A 132 7.96 -5.95 -32.40
N SER A 133 7.96 -6.94 -31.51
CA SER A 133 6.99 -8.01 -31.54
C SER A 133 5.62 -7.34 -31.48
N ASN A 134 4.91 -7.33 -32.61
CA ASN A 134 3.62 -6.68 -32.78
C ASN A 134 2.54 -7.24 -31.83
N SER A 135 2.85 -8.27 -31.03
CA SER A 135 1.98 -8.84 -30.00
C SER A 135 2.03 -8.11 -28.65
N GLN A 136 2.84 -7.05 -28.50
CA GLN A 136 2.82 -6.22 -27.31
C GLN A 136 2.68 -4.75 -27.70
N VAL A 137 1.43 -4.31 -27.90
CA VAL A 137 1.06 -2.89 -27.90
C VAL A 137 1.80 -2.22 -26.74
N ASP A 138 2.72 -1.33 -27.10
CA ASP A 138 3.73 -0.73 -26.23
C ASP A 138 3.07 0.27 -25.27
N THR A 139 2.25 -0.25 -24.34
CA THR A 139 1.46 0.53 -23.37
C THR A 139 2.33 1.28 -22.36
N ARG A 140 3.65 1.00 -22.31
CA ARG A 140 4.57 1.64 -21.35
C ARG A 140 5.34 2.84 -21.91
N LYS A 141 5.36 3.07 -23.22
CA LYS A 141 5.97 4.27 -23.81
C LYS A 141 5.02 5.48 -23.94
N LEU A 142 3.74 5.33 -23.56
CA LEU A 142 2.77 6.44 -23.51
C LEU A 142 2.68 7.17 -22.15
N CYS A 143 3.63 6.97 -21.22
CA CYS A 143 3.74 7.86 -20.05
C CYS A 143 4.28 9.26 -20.41
N GLY A 144 4.67 9.49 -21.66
CA GLY A 144 5.11 10.78 -22.17
C GLY A 144 3.98 11.53 -22.86
N ARG A 145 3.17 12.24 -22.06
CA ARG A 145 2.06 13.13 -22.45
C ARG A 145 0.79 12.36 -22.87
N PRO A 146 -0.38 12.63 -22.26
CA PRO A 146 -1.64 12.13 -22.77
C PRO A 146 -1.74 12.58 -24.23
N SER A 147 -1.97 11.65 -25.16
CA SER A 147 -2.30 11.97 -26.54
C SER A 147 -3.46 12.95 -26.49
N LYS A 148 -3.18 14.22 -26.77
CA LYS A 148 -4.18 15.27 -26.71
C LYS A 148 -5.22 14.93 -27.77
N LEU A 149 -6.46 14.72 -27.34
CA LEU A 149 -7.60 14.65 -28.26
C LEU A 149 -7.57 15.91 -29.13
N GLN A 150 -7.41 15.73 -30.43
CA GLN A 150 -7.52 16.81 -31.42
C GLN A 150 -9.00 17.11 -31.70
N SER A 151 -9.29 18.20 -32.40
CA SER A 151 -10.66 18.66 -32.70
C SER A 151 -11.52 17.60 -33.39
N ASN A 152 -10.98 16.90 -34.39
CA ASN A 152 -11.64 15.79 -35.09
C ASN A 152 -12.11 14.67 -34.14
N HIS A 153 -11.32 14.34 -33.11
CA HIS A 153 -11.71 13.31 -32.12
C HIS A 153 -12.89 13.78 -31.26
N TYR A 154 -12.96 15.08 -30.93
CA TYR A 154 -14.12 15.64 -30.23
C TYR A 154 -15.37 15.61 -31.11
N GLU A 155 -15.25 15.83 -32.42
CA GLU A 155 -16.37 15.71 -33.36
C GLU A 155 -16.91 14.27 -33.44
N CYS A 156 -16.03 13.26 -33.52
CA CYS A 156 -16.42 11.84 -33.43
C CYS A 156 -17.15 11.53 -32.11
N LEU A 157 -16.56 11.92 -30.97
CA LEU A 157 -17.19 11.69 -29.66
C LEU A 157 -18.53 12.43 -29.51
N LYS A 158 -18.65 13.63 -30.09
CA LYS A 158 -19.89 14.41 -30.10
C LYS A 158 -20.95 13.71 -30.94
N LYS A 159 -20.59 13.16 -32.10
CA LYS A 159 -21.48 12.34 -32.94
C LYS A 159 -22.01 11.13 -32.16
N TYR A 160 -21.14 10.38 -31.47
CA TYR A 160 -21.58 9.23 -30.67
C TYR A 160 -22.54 9.61 -29.54
N LEU A 161 -22.34 10.76 -28.88
CA LEU A 161 -23.25 11.24 -27.83
C LEU A 161 -24.61 11.67 -28.37
N ILE A 162 -24.66 12.15 -29.60
CA ILE A 162 -25.91 12.51 -30.28
C ILE A 162 -26.68 11.24 -30.68
N GLU A 163 -25.98 10.22 -31.17
CA GLU A 163 -26.54 8.92 -31.54
C GLU A 163 -27.02 8.11 -30.33
N ASP A 164 -26.17 8.00 -29.30
CA ASP A 164 -26.48 7.34 -28.03
C ASP A 164 -26.03 8.19 -26.84
N ARG A 165 -27.01 8.85 -26.23
CA ARG A 165 -26.82 9.68 -25.03
C ARG A 165 -26.22 8.92 -23.85
N ASN A 166 -26.31 7.58 -23.81
CA ASN A 166 -25.81 6.76 -22.69
C ASN A 166 -24.60 5.90 -23.08
N ILE A 167 -23.88 6.23 -24.16
CA ILE A 167 -22.73 5.46 -24.60
C ILE A 167 -21.71 5.29 -23.46
N GLY A 168 -21.28 4.05 -23.22
CA GLY A 168 -20.30 3.74 -22.18
C GLY A 168 -18.91 4.27 -22.52
N ASN A 169 -18.14 4.74 -21.52
CA ASN A 169 -16.77 5.25 -21.74
C ASN A 169 -15.86 4.27 -22.50
N THR A 170 -16.01 2.97 -22.26
CA THR A 170 -15.25 1.91 -22.94
C THR A 170 -15.70 1.77 -24.40
N GLU A 171 -17.01 1.79 -24.63
CA GLU A 171 -17.58 1.68 -25.98
C GLU A 171 -17.20 2.89 -26.83
N ALA A 172 -17.30 4.11 -26.28
CA ALA A 172 -16.88 5.33 -26.95
C ALA A 172 -15.38 5.33 -27.28
N ARG A 173 -14.55 4.79 -26.38
CA ARG A 173 -13.11 4.61 -26.63
C ARG A 173 -12.87 3.64 -27.79
N ASP A 174 -13.56 2.51 -27.79
CA ASP A 174 -13.35 1.46 -28.79
C ASP A 174 -13.86 1.92 -30.18
N LYS A 175 -14.99 2.63 -30.24
CA LYS A 175 -15.47 3.29 -31.47
C LYS A 175 -14.46 4.32 -31.99
N LEU A 176 -13.96 5.20 -31.10
CA LEU A 176 -12.96 6.20 -31.48
C LEU A 176 -11.67 5.55 -32.01
N LEU A 177 -11.20 4.48 -31.37
CA LEU A 177 -10.03 3.71 -31.82
C LEU A 177 -10.27 3.09 -33.20
N ASN A 178 -11.45 2.54 -33.45
CA ASN A 178 -11.80 1.92 -34.73
C ASN A 178 -11.90 2.96 -35.86
N GLU A 179 -12.44 4.15 -35.60
CA GLU A 179 -12.61 5.19 -36.62
C GLU A 179 -11.33 6.00 -36.89
N THR A 180 -10.52 6.26 -35.85
CA THR A 180 -9.39 7.20 -35.94
C THR A 180 -8.02 6.54 -35.78
N GLY A 181 -7.98 5.28 -35.34
CA GLY A 181 -6.74 4.62 -34.93
C GLY A 181 -6.14 5.15 -33.63
N LEU A 182 -6.77 6.13 -32.96
CA LEU A 182 -6.22 6.74 -31.75
C LEU A 182 -6.54 5.91 -30.51
N ASN A 183 -5.50 5.33 -29.89
CA ASN A 183 -5.63 4.60 -28.64
C ASN A 183 -5.56 5.55 -27.42
N VAL A 184 -6.73 5.96 -26.95
CA VAL A 184 -6.89 6.89 -25.81
C VAL A 184 -7.24 6.15 -24.53
N THR A 185 -6.72 6.61 -23.39
CA THR A 185 -7.09 6.01 -22.09
C THR A 185 -8.55 6.30 -21.73
N THR A 186 -9.24 5.33 -21.10
CA THR A 186 -10.65 5.47 -20.68
C THR A 186 -10.91 6.71 -19.79
N PRO A 187 -10.03 7.12 -18.85
CA PRO A 187 -10.19 8.36 -18.10
C PRO A 187 -10.24 9.62 -18.98
N THR A 188 -9.41 9.69 -20.04
CA THR A 188 -9.39 10.82 -20.98
C THR A 188 -10.69 10.88 -21.80
N ILE A 189 -11.21 9.74 -22.25
CA ILE A 189 -12.51 9.65 -22.93
C ILE A 189 -13.63 10.11 -21.98
N ARG A 190 -13.64 9.65 -20.74
CA ARG A 190 -14.63 10.08 -19.73
C ARG A 190 -14.62 11.60 -19.54
N THR A 191 -13.44 12.21 -19.42
CA THR A 191 -13.34 13.68 -19.27
C THR A 191 -13.82 14.42 -20.51
N ALA A 192 -13.57 13.89 -21.70
CA ALA A 192 -14.02 14.50 -22.96
C ALA A 192 -15.54 14.40 -23.14
N LEU A 193 -16.14 13.24 -22.86
CA LEU A 193 -17.58 13.05 -22.90
C LEU A 193 -18.31 13.98 -21.92
N LEU A 194 -17.83 14.10 -20.67
CA LEU A 194 -18.42 15.03 -19.69
C LEU A 194 -18.35 16.50 -20.13
N LYS A 195 -17.30 16.88 -20.87
CA LYS A 195 -17.18 18.23 -21.42
C LYS A 195 -18.16 18.45 -22.57
N LEU A 196 -18.24 17.50 -23.50
CA LEU A 196 -19.16 17.54 -24.64
C LEU A 196 -20.64 17.52 -24.20
N GLU A 197 -20.99 16.75 -23.17
CA GLU A 197 -22.34 16.74 -22.60
C GLU A 197 -22.76 18.13 -22.10
N LYS A 198 -21.84 18.88 -21.47
CA LYS A 198 -22.09 20.27 -21.04
C LYS A 198 -22.23 21.21 -22.22
N GLU A 199 -21.31 21.14 -23.20
CA GLU A 199 -21.35 21.97 -24.40
C GLU A 199 -22.65 21.75 -25.20
N ILE A 200 -23.13 20.50 -25.31
CA ILE A 200 -24.40 20.18 -25.97
C ILE A 200 -25.58 20.77 -25.20
N LEU A 201 -25.59 20.66 -23.86
CA LEU A 201 -26.65 21.22 -23.01
C LEU A 201 -26.71 22.75 -23.14
N GLU A 202 -25.56 23.42 -23.14
CA GLU A 202 -25.45 24.88 -23.28
C GLU A 202 -25.86 25.36 -24.68
N SER A 203 -25.57 24.58 -25.72
CA SER A 203 -25.94 24.91 -27.10
C SER A 203 -27.43 24.78 -27.43
N GLY A 204 -28.26 24.33 -26.48
CA GLY A 204 -29.69 24.14 -26.68
C GLY A 204 -30.05 23.03 -27.68
N ILE A 205 -29.07 22.23 -28.12
CA ILE A 205 -29.31 21.08 -29.00
C ILE A 205 -30.15 20.08 -28.22
N LYS A 206 -31.40 19.90 -28.67
CA LYS A 206 -32.35 18.97 -28.08
C LYS A 206 -31.89 17.54 -28.37
N LEU A 207 -31.13 16.97 -27.44
CA LEU A 207 -30.78 15.54 -27.47
C LEU A 207 -32.07 14.72 -27.55
N SER A 208 -32.03 13.65 -28.36
CA SER A 208 -33.15 12.71 -28.46
C SER A 208 -33.67 12.38 -27.05
N PRO A 209 -34.99 12.48 -26.82
CA PRO A 209 -35.56 12.15 -25.53
C PRO A 209 -35.10 10.75 -25.17
N LYS A 210 -34.65 10.58 -23.92
CA LYS A 210 -34.16 9.31 -23.41
C LYS A 210 -35.25 8.28 -23.66
N ASN A 211 -35.08 7.42 -24.67
CA ASN A 211 -36.07 6.40 -25.03
C ASN A 211 -36.26 5.51 -23.80
N SER A 212 -37.36 5.76 -23.10
CA SER A 212 -37.56 5.32 -21.73
C SER A 212 -38.25 3.95 -21.65
N SER A 213 -38.39 3.26 -22.78
CA SER A 213 -39.00 1.93 -22.87
C SER A 213 -38.05 0.78 -22.49
N SER A 214 -36.73 1.02 -22.37
CA SER A 214 -35.80 0.06 -21.76
C SER A 214 -35.60 0.31 -20.26
N LYS A 215 -36.62 0.84 -19.56
CA LYS A 215 -36.65 1.07 -18.10
C LYS A 215 -36.50 -0.19 -17.23
N ILE A 216 -36.16 -1.35 -17.78
CA ILE A 216 -35.42 -2.37 -17.03
C ILE A 216 -33.97 -1.88 -16.97
N ARG A 217 -33.73 -1.11 -15.90
CA ARG A 217 -32.50 -0.43 -15.52
C ARG A 217 -31.26 -1.32 -15.70
N ASN A 218 -30.67 -1.34 -16.90
CA ASN A 218 -29.23 -1.56 -17.07
C ASN A 218 -28.44 -0.32 -16.58
N LYS A 219 -28.83 0.26 -15.43
CA LYS A 219 -27.85 0.87 -14.55
C LYS A 219 -26.97 -0.31 -14.16
N LYS A 220 -25.90 -0.54 -14.93
CA LYS A 220 -24.75 -1.33 -14.54
C LYS A 220 -24.17 -0.61 -13.32
N GLY A 221 -24.90 -0.79 -12.22
CA GLY A 221 -24.90 0.12 -11.10
C GLY A 221 -23.55 0.03 -10.44
N SER A 222 -23.19 1.09 -9.76
CA SER A 222 -21.96 1.24 -8.99
C SER A 222 -21.80 0.23 -7.83
N TYR A 223 -22.52 -0.90 -7.87
CA TYR A 223 -22.55 -2.00 -6.93
C TYR A 223 -21.35 -2.95 -7.07
N GLY A 224 -20.54 -2.76 -8.11
CA GLY A 224 -19.37 -3.59 -8.40
C GLY A 224 -19.74 -4.83 -9.21
N PHE A 225 -18.76 -5.39 -9.91
CA PHE A 225 -18.92 -6.45 -10.93
C PHE A 225 -19.58 -7.77 -10.46
N LYS A 226 -19.96 -7.91 -9.18
CA LYS A 226 -20.40 -9.19 -8.60
C LYS A 226 -21.92 -9.37 -8.52
N LEU A 227 -22.71 -8.29 -8.52
CA LEU A 227 -24.16 -8.39 -8.45
C LEU A 227 -24.77 -8.15 -9.83
N ASN A 228 -25.53 -9.12 -10.32
CA ASN A 228 -26.37 -8.98 -11.50
C ASN A 228 -27.80 -8.60 -11.07
N ASP A 229 -28.69 -8.41 -12.05
CA ASP A 229 -30.05 -7.96 -11.77
C ASP A 229 -30.89 -9.00 -11.02
N SER A 230 -30.62 -10.30 -11.21
CA SER A 230 -31.33 -11.35 -10.47
C SER A 230 -30.96 -11.34 -8.98
N HIS A 231 -29.71 -11.05 -8.63
CA HIS A 231 -29.31 -10.88 -7.23
C HIS A 231 -29.98 -9.65 -6.60
N VAL A 232 -30.09 -8.55 -7.35
CA VAL A 232 -30.77 -7.33 -6.89
C VAL A 232 -32.26 -7.57 -6.70
N ALA A 233 -32.92 -8.29 -7.61
CA ALA A 233 -34.31 -8.69 -7.49
C ALA A 233 -34.53 -9.54 -6.22
N ARG A 234 -33.64 -10.48 -5.92
CA ARG A 234 -33.74 -11.32 -4.72
C ARG A 234 -33.55 -10.51 -3.42
N LEU A 235 -32.63 -9.54 -3.41
CA LEU A 235 -32.49 -8.61 -2.28
C LEU A 235 -33.73 -7.77 -2.05
N HIS A 236 -34.41 -7.38 -3.13
CA HIS A 236 -35.67 -6.65 -3.05
C HIS A 236 -36.79 -7.52 -2.46
N GLU A 237 -36.85 -8.82 -2.80
CA GLU A 237 -37.77 -9.77 -2.15
C GLU A 237 -37.47 -9.93 -0.66
N TYR A 238 -36.20 -10.04 -0.26
CA TYR A 238 -35.86 -10.09 1.17
C TYR A 238 -36.28 -8.83 1.92
N LEU A 239 -36.24 -7.65 1.29
CA LEU A 239 -36.74 -6.41 1.87
C LEU A 239 -38.26 -6.38 2.00
N LYS A 240 -38.99 -7.06 1.10
CA LYS A 240 -40.45 -7.25 1.24
C LYS A 240 -40.79 -8.19 2.40
N GLU A 241 -40.00 -9.26 2.57
CA GLU A 241 -40.15 -10.20 3.70
C GLU A 241 -39.78 -9.55 5.04
N ASN A 242 -38.66 -8.83 5.08
CA ASN A 242 -38.14 -8.15 6.27
C ASN A 242 -37.44 -6.85 5.87
N TYR A 243 -38.16 -5.74 6.01
CA TYR A 243 -37.64 -4.41 5.67
C TYR A 243 -36.32 -4.07 6.38
N TYR A 244 -36.15 -4.55 7.61
CA TYR A 244 -34.99 -4.28 8.45
C TYR A 244 -33.87 -5.31 8.32
N ILE A 245 -33.90 -6.19 7.30
CA ILE A 245 -32.85 -7.19 7.09
C ILE A 245 -31.46 -6.53 7.05
N GLY A 246 -30.55 -7.05 7.88
CA GLY A 246 -29.18 -6.57 7.94
C GLY A 246 -28.36 -7.04 6.75
N SER A 247 -27.35 -6.27 6.34
CA SER A 247 -26.48 -6.63 5.21
C SER A 247 -25.77 -7.97 5.41
N ARG A 248 -25.42 -8.34 6.65
CA ARG A 248 -24.81 -9.64 6.98
C ARG A 248 -25.77 -10.80 6.77
N GLU A 249 -27.02 -10.66 7.23
CA GLU A 249 -28.06 -11.68 7.03
C GLU A 249 -28.40 -11.83 5.55
N ALA A 250 -28.60 -10.72 4.84
CA ALA A 250 -28.85 -10.74 3.40
C ALA A 250 -27.69 -11.39 2.62
N THR A 251 -26.43 -11.15 3.03
CA THR A 251 -25.25 -11.81 2.45
C THR A 251 -25.31 -13.32 2.64
N LEU A 252 -25.64 -13.79 3.84
CA LEU A 252 -25.78 -15.22 4.13
C LEU A 252 -26.89 -15.85 3.28
N ARG A 253 -28.03 -15.17 3.14
CA ARG A 253 -29.16 -15.66 2.31
C ARG A 253 -28.81 -15.71 0.82
N ILE A 254 -28.12 -14.70 0.28
CA ILE A 254 -27.62 -14.78 -1.11
C ILE A 254 -26.64 -15.94 -1.28
N LYS A 255 -25.71 -16.10 -0.32
CA LYS A 255 -24.72 -17.17 -0.39
C LYS A 255 -25.37 -18.54 -0.34
N SER A 256 -26.37 -18.76 0.50
CA SER A 256 -27.05 -20.05 0.60
C SER A 256 -27.96 -20.35 -0.59
N GLN A 257 -28.69 -19.35 -1.10
CA GLN A 257 -29.69 -19.58 -2.16
C GLN A 257 -29.11 -19.51 -3.57
N MET A 258 -28.06 -18.73 -3.79
CA MET A 258 -27.51 -18.45 -5.12
C MET A 258 -26.02 -18.83 -5.25
N ASN A 259 -25.45 -19.44 -4.19
CA ASN A 259 -24.04 -19.84 -4.13
C ASN A 259 -23.06 -18.71 -4.49
N LEU A 260 -23.39 -17.47 -4.11
CA LEU A 260 -22.63 -16.29 -4.47
C LEU A 260 -22.02 -15.61 -3.24
N ASP A 261 -20.69 -15.49 -3.23
CA ASP A 261 -19.95 -14.80 -2.17
C ASP A 261 -19.75 -13.31 -2.50
N VAL A 262 -20.60 -12.48 -1.89
CA VAL A 262 -20.62 -11.03 -2.07
C VAL A 262 -20.13 -10.34 -0.81
N SER A 263 -19.37 -9.26 -0.98
CA SER A 263 -18.89 -8.49 0.18
C SER A 263 -20.06 -7.81 0.90
N ILE A 264 -20.05 -7.84 2.24
CA ILE A 264 -21.07 -7.18 3.09
C ILE A 264 -21.25 -5.69 2.73
N PRO A 265 -20.18 -4.88 2.47
CA PRO A 265 -20.35 -3.49 2.05
C PRO A 265 -21.11 -3.32 0.74
N THR A 266 -20.92 -4.24 -0.22
CA THR A 266 -21.67 -4.25 -1.48
C THR A 266 -23.16 -4.47 -1.24
N ILE A 267 -23.52 -5.47 -0.43
CA ILE A 267 -24.92 -5.77 -0.08
C ILE A 267 -25.56 -4.61 0.68
N TRP A 268 -24.85 -4.02 1.63
CA TRP A 268 -25.34 -2.87 2.38
C TRP A 268 -25.73 -1.69 1.48
N LYS A 269 -24.88 -1.39 0.49
CA LYS A 269 -25.12 -0.31 -0.46
C LYS A 269 -26.37 -0.57 -1.32
N VAL A 270 -26.52 -1.80 -1.83
CA VAL A 270 -27.71 -2.20 -2.62
C VAL A 270 -28.98 -2.13 -1.79
N LEU A 271 -28.97 -2.70 -0.57
CA LEU A 271 -30.13 -2.65 0.32
C LEU A 271 -30.53 -1.21 0.65
N LYS A 272 -29.56 -0.30 0.82
CA LYS A 272 -29.83 1.11 1.04
C LYS A 272 -30.54 1.75 -0.15
N GLU A 273 -30.01 1.57 -1.36
CA GLU A 273 -30.61 2.12 -2.59
C GLU A 273 -32.00 1.51 -2.87
N LEU A 274 -32.19 0.21 -2.65
CA LEU A 274 -33.50 -0.44 -2.78
C LEU A 274 -34.54 0.11 -1.79
N ARG A 275 -34.13 0.41 -0.55
CA ARG A 275 -35.02 1.04 0.45
C ARG A 275 -35.40 2.46 0.05
N GLU A 276 -34.50 3.20 -0.59
CA GLU A 276 -34.77 4.54 -1.11
C GLU A 276 -35.73 4.47 -2.32
N ASP A 277 -35.59 3.47 -3.20
CA ASP A 277 -36.48 3.26 -4.35
C ASP A 277 -37.90 2.77 -3.98
N MET A 278 -38.05 2.10 -2.84
CA MET A 278 -39.34 1.54 -2.42
C MET A 278 -40.35 2.58 -1.90
N ASP A 279 -39.97 3.87 -1.83
CA ASP A 279 -40.85 5.01 -1.52
C ASP A 279 -41.95 4.70 -0.49
N PHE A 280 -41.60 4.01 0.61
CA PHE A 280 -42.56 3.78 1.68
C PHE A 280 -42.85 5.14 2.31
N GLU A 281 -44.05 5.66 2.07
CA GLU A 281 -44.57 6.84 2.75
C GLU A 281 -44.24 6.71 4.23
N ARG A 282 -43.45 7.66 4.73
CA ARG A 282 -42.87 7.62 6.09
C ARG A 282 -43.92 7.63 7.20
N ASP A 283 -45.20 7.67 6.84
CA ASP A 283 -46.31 8.04 7.69
C ASP A 283 -47.14 6.85 8.19
N THR A 284 -46.96 5.63 7.64
CA THR A 284 -47.75 4.44 8.03
C THR A 284 -46.97 3.38 8.80
N ILE A 285 -45.69 3.58 9.07
CA ILE A 285 -44.92 2.64 9.89
C ILE A 285 -45.05 3.08 11.36
N PRO A 286 -45.68 2.28 12.26
CA PRO A 286 -45.65 2.58 13.68
C PRO A 286 -44.19 2.73 14.09
N PRO A 287 -43.82 3.82 14.76
CA PRO A 287 -42.42 4.12 15.03
C PRO A 287 -41.83 2.92 15.76
N PRO A 288 -40.79 2.25 15.24
CA PRO A 288 -40.05 1.33 16.06
C PRO A 288 -39.55 2.18 17.22
N TYR A 289 -39.91 1.79 18.46
CA TYR A 289 -39.56 2.44 19.71
C TYR A 289 -38.49 3.53 19.53
N SER A 290 -38.94 4.77 19.63
CA SER A 290 -38.25 5.99 19.20
C SER A 290 -36.88 6.20 19.85
N LEU A 291 -35.89 5.44 19.38
CA LEU A 291 -34.49 5.83 19.45
C LEU A 291 -34.26 6.82 18.30
N LYS A 292 -34.44 8.10 18.61
CA LYS A 292 -34.11 9.22 17.72
C LYS A 292 -32.70 9.05 17.13
N VAL A 293 -32.64 8.61 15.89
CA VAL A 293 -31.41 8.53 15.10
C VAL A 293 -31.09 9.93 14.56
N SER A 294 -30.49 10.75 15.42
CA SER A 294 -29.51 11.74 14.98
C SER A 294 -28.32 10.98 14.36
N LYS A 295 -27.54 11.62 13.48
CA LYS A 295 -26.37 11.09 12.75
C LYS A 295 -25.18 10.63 13.65
N ARG A 296 -25.46 10.05 14.82
CA ARG A 296 -24.56 9.61 15.89
C ARG A 296 -24.55 8.09 16.15
N ASN A 297 -25.34 7.26 15.43
CA ASN A 297 -25.63 5.90 15.91
C ASN A 297 -24.61 4.78 15.60
N ASP A 298 -23.67 4.96 14.68
CA ASP A 298 -22.55 3.99 14.57
C ASP A 298 -21.62 4.09 15.79
N ASN A 299 -21.64 5.22 16.50
CA ASN A 299 -20.91 5.37 17.76
C ASN A 299 -21.65 4.81 18.97
N LEU A 300 -22.98 4.64 18.95
CA LEU A 300 -23.76 4.25 20.13
C LEU A 300 -23.84 2.75 20.37
N ARG A 301 -23.82 1.92 19.33
CA ARG A 301 -23.62 0.46 19.48
C ARG A 301 -22.19 0.15 19.96
N ASP A 302 -21.25 0.95 19.48
CA ASP A 302 -19.89 0.98 19.99
C ASP A 302 -19.83 1.54 21.42
N MET A 303 -20.68 2.50 21.83
CA MET A 303 -20.73 3.00 23.21
C MET A 303 -21.42 2.05 24.19
N ALA A 304 -22.43 1.28 23.76
CA ALA A 304 -23.05 0.25 24.59
C ALA A 304 -22.11 -0.96 24.79
N ALA A 305 -21.35 -1.35 23.75
CA ALA A 305 -20.27 -2.33 23.87
C ALA A 305 -19.02 -1.78 24.59
N LYS A 306 -18.80 -0.45 24.60
CA LYS A 306 -17.77 0.25 25.39
C LYS A 306 -18.21 0.56 26.83
N LYS A 307 -19.49 0.38 27.18
CA LYS A 307 -20.04 0.51 28.54
C LYS A 307 -20.75 -0.77 29.00
N ALA A 308 -20.36 -1.94 28.49
CA ALA A 308 -20.67 -3.17 29.19
C ALA A 308 -19.89 -3.12 30.51
N VAL A 309 -20.58 -2.69 31.57
CA VAL A 309 -20.04 -2.64 32.93
C VAL A 309 -19.80 -4.09 33.31
N LEU A 310 -18.53 -4.43 33.56
CA LEU A 310 -18.19 -5.73 34.14
C LEU A 310 -18.91 -5.81 35.49
N SER A 311 -19.72 -6.86 35.69
CA SER A 311 -20.31 -7.12 37.00
C SER A 311 -19.21 -7.36 38.03
N SER A 312 -19.55 -7.27 39.33
CA SER A 312 -18.62 -7.59 40.42
C SER A 312 -17.96 -8.96 40.23
N ASN A 313 -18.74 -9.97 39.83
CA ASN A 313 -18.23 -11.33 39.62
C ASN A 313 -17.19 -11.39 38.48
N HIS A 314 -17.37 -10.60 37.41
CA HIS A 314 -16.36 -10.54 36.34
C HIS A 314 -15.06 -9.88 36.81
N LEU A 315 -15.14 -8.90 37.71
CA LEU A 315 -13.96 -8.26 38.30
C LEU A 315 -13.20 -9.23 39.21
N GLU A 316 -13.90 -10.07 39.98
CA GLU A 316 -13.29 -11.11 40.81
C GLU A 316 -12.57 -12.17 39.97
N LEU A 317 -13.16 -12.63 38.86
CA LEU A 317 -12.50 -13.54 37.93
C LEU A 317 -11.25 -12.92 37.31
N LEU A 318 -11.33 -11.66 36.86
CA LEU A 318 -10.16 -10.94 36.33
C LEU A 318 -9.06 -10.75 37.39
N LYS A 319 -9.42 -10.59 38.68
CA LYS A 319 -8.46 -10.57 39.80
C LYS A 319 -7.77 -11.92 39.96
N ALA A 320 -8.54 -13.01 39.93
CA ALA A 320 -7.98 -14.37 40.02
C ALA A 320 -7.00 -14.66 38.87
N TYR A 321 -7.37 -14.34 37.63
CA TYR A 321 -6.48 -14.51 36.48
C TYR A 321 -5.19 -13.68 36.59
N TYR A 322 -5.29 -12.47 37.15
CA TYR A 322 -4.12 -11.61 37.37
C TYR A 322 -3.19 -12.17 38.45
N ILE A 323 -3.74 -12.75 39.52
CA ILE A 323 -2.96 -13.42 40.58
C ILE A 323 -2.27 -14.67 40.03
N GLU A 324 -2.96 -15.46 39.21
CA GLU A 324 -2.40 -16.65 38.54
C GLU A 324 -1.26 -16.27 37.59
N ASN A 325 -1.42 -15.18 36.84
CA ASN A 325 -0.43 -14.67 35.91
C ASN A 325 -0.40 -13.15 35.89
N ASN A 326 0.58 -12.56 36.57
CA ASN A 326 0.82 -11.11 36.66
C ASN A 326 1.03 -10.42 35.28
N TYR A 327 1.21 -11.20 34.21
CA TYR A 327 1.43 -10.75 32.84
C TYR A 327 0.34 -11.22 31.86
N ILE A 328 -0.86 -11.56 32.33
CA ILE A 328 -1.95 -12.00 31.44
C ILE A 328 -2.25 -10.95 30.36
N GLY A 329 -2.18 -11.36 29.09
CA GLY A 329 -2.46 -10.48 27.96
C GLY A 329 -3.95 -10.14 27.84
N LEU A 330 -4.28 -8.95 27.34
CA LEU A 330 -5.67 -8.48 27.21
C LEU A 330 -6.58 -9.46 26.45
N LYS A 331 -6.03 -10.09 25.41
CA LYS A 331 -6.75 -11.05 24.57
C LYS A 331 -6.99 -12.38 25.30
N GLU A 332 -6.00 -12.81 26.08
CA GLU A 332 -6.11 -14.03 26.88
C GLU A 332 -7.12 -13.84 28.01
N ALA A 333 -7.04 -12.74 28.75
CA ALA A 333 -8.02 -12.39 29.79
C ALA A 333 -9.45 -12.29 29.23
N GLN A 334 -9.61 -11.72 28.03
CA GLN A 334 -10.89 -11.71 27.31
C GLN A 334 -11.39 -13.11 26.99
N ASN A 335 -10.53 -13.97 26.43
CA ASN A 335 -10.92 -15.31 26.05
C ASN A 335 -11.31 -16.16 27.27
N ARG A 336 -10.55 -16.09 28.37
CA ARG A 336 -10.87 -16.80 29.62
C ARG A 336 -12.19 -16.30 30.22
N LEU A 337 -12.36 -14.98 30.34
CA LEU A 337 -13.60 -14.39 30.84
C LEU A 337 -14.81 -14.79 29.97
N ASN A 338 -14.69 -14.73 28.65
CA ASN A 338 -15.74 -15.13 27.73
C ASN A 338 -16.07 -16.64 27.84
N LEU A 339 -15.06 -17.49 28.07
CA LEU A 339 -15.22 -18.93 28.21
C LEU A 339 -15.99 -19.29 29.49
N GLU A 340 -15.65 -18.65 30.62
CA GLU A 340 -16.27 -18.96 31.91
C GLU A 340 -17.66 -18.34 32.09
N THR A 341 -17.89 -17.15 31.53
CA THR A 341 -19.12 -16.38 31.78
C THR A 341 -20.09 -16.38 30.59
N GLY A 342 -19.64 -16.81 29.42
CA GLY A 342 -20.36 -16.64 28.15
C GLY A 342 -20.50 -15.18 27.68
N LEU A 343 -19.93 -14.22 28.42
CA LEU A 343 -20.10 -12.80 28.12
C LEU A 343 -19.14 -12.36 27.02
N ASN A 344 -19.64 -12.04 25.83
CA ASN A 344 -18.81 -11.48 24.76
C ASN A 344 -18.51 -9.99 24.99
N THR A 345 -17.56 -9.70 25.88
CA THR A 345 -17.14 -8.33 26.19
C THR A 345 -16.17 -7.76 25.16
N SER A 346 -16.14 -6.44 24.99
CA SER A 346 -15.07 -5.79 24.23
C SER A 346 -13.76 -5.75 25.05
N ILE A 347 -12.61 -5.53 24.40
CA ILE A 347 -11.30 -5.48 25.08
C ILE A 347 -11.19 -4.28 26.04
N SER A 348 -11.97 -3.21 25.82
CA SER A 348 -11.80 -1.95 26.57
C SER A 348 -12.18 -2.07 28.05
N PRO A 349 -13.36 -2.61 28.44
CA PRO A 349 -13.69 -2.82 29.86
C PRO A 349 -12.70 -3.73 30.60
N ILE A 350 -12.21 -4.79 29.92
CA ILE A 350 -11.21 -5.71 30.49
C ILE A 350 -9.90 -4.96 30.77
N ARG A 351 -9.44 -4.14 29.82
CA ARG A 351 -8.24 -3.32 30.00
C ARG A 351 -8.38 -2.38 31.19
N ASP A 352 -9.52 -1.70 31.31
CA ASP A 352 -9.75 -0.77 32.40
C ASP A 352 -9.82 -1.49 33.76
N ALA A 353 -10.44 -2.67 33.82
CA ALA A 353 -10.48 -3.52 35.01
C ALA A 353 -9.08 -4.01 35.41
N LEU A 354 -8.31 -4.58 34.48
CA LEU A 354 -6.94 -5.03 34.76
C LEU A 354 -6.03 -3.88 35.19
N MET A 355 -6.19 -2.69 34.63
CA MET A 355 -5.45 -1.50 35.08
C MET A 355 -5.83 -1.07 36.50
N ARG A 356 -7.09 -1.24 36.92
CA ARG A 356 -7.52 -0.99 38.32
C ARG A 356 -6.94 -2.04 39.25
N ILE A 357 -7.08 -3.33 38.92
CA ILE A 357 -6.53 -4.45 39.67
C ILE A 357 -5.02 -4.29 39.86
N LYS A 358 -4.31 -3.93 38.79
CA LYS A 358 -2.87 -3.64 38.85
C LYS A 358 -2.55 -2.51 39.81
N ARG A 359 -3.33 -1.42 39.83
CA ARG A 359 -3.12 -0.31 40.78
C ARG A 359 -3.41 -0.73 42.22
N GLU A 360 -4.49 -1.47 42.45
CA GLU A 360 -4.87 -1.99 43.76
C GLU A 360 -3.76 -2.89 44.32
N ASN A 361 -3.26 -3.84 43.53
CA ASN A 361 -2.17 -4.73 43.93
C ASN A 361 -0.80 -4.05 44.00
N SER A 362 -0.57 -2.95 43.27
CA SER A 362 0.67 -2.16 43.40
C SER A 362 0.65 -1.25 44.64
N ALA A 363 -0.53 -0.95 45.19
CA ALA A 363 -0.66 -0.07 46.35
C ALA A 363 -0.30 -0.74 47.68
N GLU A 364 -0.24 -2.07 47.72
CA GLU A 364 0.37 -2.82 48.84
C GLU A 364 1.91 -2.79 48.81
N GLY A 365 2.52 -2.09 47.83
CA GLY A 365 3.96 -1.84 47.74
C GLY A 365 4.26 -0.43 47.23
N ILE A 366 3.88 0.61 47.99
CA ILE A 366 4.29 1.98 47.69
C ILE A 366 5.74 2.18 48.13
N GLU A 367 6.68 2.36 47.19
CA GLU A 367 7.69 3.42 47.34
C GLU A 367 8.48 3.87 46.08
N THR A 368 8.21 3.41 44.86
CA THR A 368 9.12 3.76 43.72
C THR A 368 8.50 4.49 42.52
N HIS A 369 7.20 4.79 42.50
CA HIS A 369 6.56 5.28 41.26
C HIS A 369 6.26 6.78 41.16
N LEU A 370 6.65 7.61 42.14
CA LEU A 370 6.35 9.05 42.13
C LEU A 370 7.24 9.92 41.22
N TYR A 371 8.19 9.35 40.46
CA TYR A 371 9.18 10.13 39.70
C TYR A 371 8.94 10.29 38.18
N ILE A 372 7.88 9.73 37.60
CA ILE A 372 7.73 9.68 36.12
C ILE A 372 6.82 10.76 35.51
N THR A 373 6.21 11.65 36.29
CA THR A 373 5.35 12.73 35.76
C THR A 373 6.02 14.10 35.75
N LYS A 374 7.16 14.25 35.05
CA LYS A 374 7.70 15.58 34.71
C LYS A 374 8.72 15.61 33.55
N CYS A 375 8.37 15.09 32.37
CA CYS A 375 9.10 15.41 31.13
C CYS A 375 8.16 15.45 29.92
N GLU A 376 7.36 16.52 29.81
CA GLU A 376 6.73 16.90 28.55
C GLU A 376 7.49 18.07 27.94
N THR A 377 8.36 17.81 26.95
CA THR A 377 8.75 18.83 25.98
C THR A 377 8.44 18.37 24.56
N ARG A 378 7.92 19.34 23.81
CA ARG A 378 7.21 19.22 22.54
C ARG A 378 8.17 18.96 21.38
N GLN A 379 7.92 17.93 20.59
CA GLN A 379 8.34 17.91 19.18
C GLN A 379 7.12 17.96 18.25
N LYS A 380 7.04 19.04 17.47
CA LYS A 380 6.08 19.25 16.39
C LYS A 380 6.73 18.87 15.06
N ASN A 381 6.16 17.90 14.35
CA ASN A 381 5.71 18.02 12.94
C ASN A 381 5.49 16.66 12.28
N THR A 382 4.26 16.37 11.87
CA THR A 382 3.86 15.94 10.50
C THR A 382 2.38 15.51 10.49
N LYS A 383 1.74 15.75 9.35
CA LYS A 383 0.30 16.04 9.18
C LYS A 383 -0.65 14.84 9.36
N TYR A 384 -0.19 13.60 9.50
CA TYR A 384 -1.04 12.41 9.75
C TYR A 384 -0.36 11.28 10.54
N GLY A 385 0.55 11.60 11.48
CA GLY A 385 1.24 10.59 12.30
C GLY A 385 0.55 10.36 13.65
N LEU A 386 0.04 9.15 13.90
CA LEU A 386 -0.23 8.69 15.26
C LEU A 386 1.07 8.83 16.07
N LYS A 387 1.04 9.72 17.07
CA LYS A 387 2.19 9.98 17.92
C LYS A 387 2.36 8.83 18.91
N LEU A 388 3.58 8.31 19.01
CA LEU A 388 3.98 7.45 20.12
C LEU A 388 3.87 8.25 21.42
N LYS A 389 3.17 7.72 22.42
CA LYS A 389 3.17 8.23 23.79
C LYS A 389 4.43 7.75 24.50
N GLY A 390 4.84 8.40 25.59
CA GLY A 390 6.00 7.99 26.40
C GLY A 390 5.96 6.51 26.79
N SER A 391 4.79 6.02 27.22
CA SER A 391 4.58 4.61 27.57
C SER A 391 4.88 3.63 26.43
N HIS A 392 4.72 4.03 25.17
CA HIS A 392 5.07 3.18 24.02
C HIS A 392 6.57 3.18 23.75
N LEU A 393 7.25 4.31 24.02
CA LEU A 393 8.70 4.39 23.92
C LEU A 393 9.36 3.52 24.99
N ASP A 394 8.80 3.50 26.21
CA ASP A 394 9.30 2.67 27.30
C ASP A 394 9.19 1.17 26.98
N LEU A 395 8.09 0.73 26.36
CA LEU A 395 7.94 -0.65 25.89
C LEU A 395 8.95 -1.00 24.79
N LEU A 396 9.13 -0.11 23.80
CA LEU A 396 10.12 -0.32 22.74
C LEU A 396 11.56 -0.33 23.28
N LYS A 397 11.87 0.46 24.33
CA LYS A 397 13.15 0.41 25.04
C LYS A 397 13.34 -0.95 25.72
N ARG A 398 12.32 -1.47 26.42
CA ARG A 398 12.39 -2.82 27.02
C ARG A 398 12.65 -3.90 25.99
N TYR A 399 11.91 -3.89 24.86
CA TYR A 399 12.15 -4.89 23.81
C TYR A 399 13.58 -4.84 23.25
N LEU A 400 14.19 -3.65 23.20
CA LEU A 400 15.59 -3.49 22.78
C LEU A 400 16.59 -3.96 23.83
N ILE A 401 16.26 -3.83 25.12
CA ILE A 401 17.06 -4.38 26.22
C ILE A 401 17.01 -5.91 26.20
N ASP A 402 15.83 -6.48 25.97
CA ASP A 402 15.62 -7.93 25.91
C ASP A 402 16.26 -8.56 24.65
N ASP A 403 16.18 -7.85 23.52
CA ASP A 403 16.76 -8.27 22.23
C ASP A 403 17.23 -7.04 21.44
N ILE A 404 18.53 -6.74 21.55
CA ILE A 404 19.14 -5.60 20.86
C ILE A 404 18.99 -5.68 19.34
N ASP A 405 18.82 -6.87 18.78
CA ASP A 405 18.68 -7.13 17.35
C ASP A 405 17.24 -7.42 16.92
N ILE A 406 16.25 -7.10 17.77
CA ILE A 406 14.83 -7.32 17.48
C ILE A 406 14.46 -6.79 16.09
N ALA A 407 13.89 -7.68 15.26
CA ALA A 407 13.45 -7.29 13.94
C ALA A 407 12.31 -6.27 14.06
N TYR A 408 12.32 -5.24 13.21
CA TYR A 408 11.33 -4.16 13.27
C TYR A 408 9.87 -4.66 13.19
N LYS A 409 9.65 -5.78 12.49
CA LYS A 409 8.33 -6.38 12.37
C LYS A 409 7.88 -7.03 13.67
N ASP A 410 8.81 -7.69 14.38
CA ASP A 410 8.52 -8.36 15.65
C ASP A 410 8.25 -7.33 16.74
N ALA A 411 9.02 -6.24 16.77
CA ALA A 411 8.74 -5.11 17.65
C ALA A 411 7.38 -4.44 17.37
N GLN A 412 6.96 -4.38 16.10
CA GLN A 412 5.63 -3.88 15.74
C GLN A 412 4.51 -4.81 16.24
N VAL A 413 4.71 -6.13 16.11
CA VAL A 413 3.75 -7.15 16.59
C VAL A 413 3.66 -7.10 18.11
N LYS A 414 4.78 -7.16 18.83
CA LYS A 414 4.81 -7.06 20.29
C LYS A 414 4.15 -5.78 20.80
N LEU A 415 4.47 -4.63 20.18
CA LEU A 415 3.85 -3.36 20.56
C LEU A 415 2.33 -3.37 20.31
N PHE A 416 1.87 -3.99 19.23
CA PHE A 416 0.45 -4.13 18.93
C PHE A 416 -0.25 -5.08 19.92
N GLU A 417 0.40 -6.17 20.32
CA GLU A 417 -0.12 -7.11 21.32
C GLU A 417 -0.27 -6.44 22.69
N ASP A 418 0.74 -5.68 23.11
CA ASP A 418 0.75 -5.03 24.43
C ASP A 418 -0.18 -3.82 24.50
N THR A 419 -0.31 -3.05 23.42
CA THR A 419 -1.01 -1.75 23.44
C THR A 419 -2.28 -1.69 22.58
N GLY A 420 -2.46 -2.63 21.66
CA GLY A 420 -3.47 -2.57 20.59
C GLY A 420 -3.19 -1.51 19.52
N LEU A 421 -2.02 -0.86 19.54
CA LEU A 421 -1.70 0.24 18.64
C LEU A 421 -1.05 -0.24 17.36
N ASN A 422 -1.77 -0.14 16.24
CA ASN A 422 -1.22 -0.48 14.93
C ASN A 422 -0.44 0.71 14.35
N LEU A 423 0.85 0.78 14.66
CA LEU A 423 1.74 1.80 14.12
C LEU A 423 2.23 1.44 12.72
N GLY A 424 2.40 2.45 11.87
CA GLY A 424 3.05 2.26 10.58
C GLY A 424 4.49 1.76 10.76
N TYR A 425 4.89 0.80 9.93
CA TYR A 425 6.22 0.17 9.96
C TYR A 425 7.37 1.19 9.88
N SER A 426 7.18 2.30 9.14
CA SER A 426 8.16 3.39 9.05
C SER A 426 8.38 4.14 10.37
N THR A 427 7.33 4.28 11.19
CA THR A 427 7.41 4.91 12.51
C THR A 427 8.22 4.02 13.45
N ILE A 428 7.92 2.71 13.51
CA ILE A 428 8.65 1.73 14.32
C ILE A 428 10.14 1.72 13.97
N ILE A 429 10.49 1.70 12.68
CA ILE A 429 11.90 1.75 12.24
C ILE A 429 12.60 3.02 12.75
N LYS A 430 11.98 4.19 12.58
CA LYS A 430 12.59 5.46 12.98
C LYS A 430 12.80 5.52 14.49
N THR A 431 11.78 5.14 15.26
CA THR A 431 11.84 5.12 16.72
C THR A 431 12.87 4.13 17.23
N LEU A 432 12.88 2.88 16.75
CA LEU A 432 13.87 1.90 17.19
C LEU A 432 15.29 2.30 16.83
N LYS A 433 15.52 2.94 15.67
CA LYS A 433 16.85 3.49 15.34
C LYS A 433 17.28 4.59 16.31
N GLN A 434 16.36 5.50 16.64
CA GLN A 434 16.64 6.56 17.60
C GLN A 434 16.94 5.98 18.99
N LEU A 435 16.09 5.06 19.48
CA LEU A 435 16.27 4.41 20.77
C LEU A 435 17.56 3.58 20.83
N LYS A 436 17.96 2.90 19.74
CA LYS A 436 19.26 2.21 19.66
C LYS A 436 20.42 3.18 19.79
N ASN A 437 20.36 4.35 19.14
CA ASN A 437 21.40 5.36 19.26
C ASN A 437 21.46 5.96 20.68
N GLU A 438 20.32 6.19 21.32
CA GLU A 438 20.24 6.63 22.71
C GLU A 438 20.87 5.58 23.65
N LEU A 439 20.47 4.31 23.52
CA LEU A 439 21.03 3.21 24.32
C LEU A 439 22.53 3.01 24.07
N SER A 440 23.01 3.14 22.84
CA SER A 440 24.45 3.05 22.54
C SER A 440 25.25 4.21 23.13
N SER A 441 24.63 5.37 23.34
CA SER A 441 25.28 6.53 23.98
C SER A 441 25.30 6.39 25.51
N ASP A 442 24.26 5.80 26.09
CA ASP A 442 24.15 5.58 27.53
C ASP A 442 24.97 4.35 28.00
N GLU A 443 25.06 3.30 27.18
CA GLU A 443 25.89 2.10 27.46
C GLU A 443 27.39 2.43 27.50
N VAL A 444 27.88 3.41 26.73
CA VAL A 444 29.27 3.87 26.83
C VAL A 444 29.59 4.50 28.19
N ASN A 445 28.58 5.01 28.90
CA ASN A 445 28.74 5.62 30.22
C ASN A 445 28.39 4.67 31.38
N GLN A 446 27.75 3.51 31.13
CA GLN A 446 27.39 2.52 32.16
C GLN A 446 28.20 1.22 32.10
N LEU A 447 29.02 1.00 31.06
CA LEU A 447 29.82 -0.22 30.87
C LEU A 447 31.17 -0.25 31.61
N GLU A 448 31.45 0.66 32.55
CA GLU A 448 32.52 0.44 33.54
C GLU A 448 32.16 -0.60 34.61
N VAL A 449 30.90 -1.07 34.67
CA VAL A 449 30.49 -2.06 35.69
C VAL A 449 29.60 -3.14 35.06
N LYS A 450 30.25 -4.25 34.66
CA LYS A 450 29.73 -5.64 34.40
C LYS A 450 30.22 -6.20 33.06
N SER A 451 31.43 -6.75 33.11
CA SER A 451 31.99 -7.69 32.15
C SER A 451 31.26 -9.02 32.23
N ASP A 452 30.63 -9.44 31.13
CA ASP A 452 30.46 -10.87 30.73
C ASP A 452 29.82 -11.01 29.32
N SER A 453 29.18 -9.98 28.76
CA SER A 453 28.54 -10.10 27.43
C SER A 453 29.43 -9.81 26.20
N LYS A 454 30.76 -9.68 26.39
CA LYS A 454 31.69 -9.22 25.34
C LYS A 454 31.98 -10.29 24.26
N LEU A 455 31.98 -11.58 24.61
CA LEU A 455 32.28 -12.68 23.68
C LEU A 455 31.20 -12.83 22.58
N SER A 456 29.93 -12.88 22.97
CA SER A 456 28.81 -13.13 22.05
C SER A 456 28.62 -12.01 21.01
N ARG A 457 29.00 -10.77 21.33
CA ARG A 457 28.96 -9.65 20.36
C ARG A 457 30.15 -9.64 19.40
N MET A 458 31.34 -10.12 19.82
CA MET A 458 32.54 -10.04 18.97
C MET A 458 32.59 -11.07 17.83
N ILE A 459 31.78 -12.13 17.86
CA ILE A 459 31.85 -13.25 16.90
C ILE A 459 30.70 -13.21 15.86
N GLY A 460 29.87 -12.17 15.88
CA GLY A 460 28.86 -11.88 14.84
C GLY A 460 29.45 -11.44 13.49
N TYR A 461 30.37 -12.23 12.89
CA TYR A 461 30.89 -12.00 11.55
C TYR A 461 30.26 -12.98 10.55
N ARG A 462 29.48 -12.43 9.61
CA ARG A 462 28.97 -13.02 8.36
C ARG A 462 28.54 -14.51 8.42
N GLY A 463 27.31 -14.73 8.89
CA GLY A 463 26.48 -15.84 8.40
C GLY A 463 26.39 -17.09 9.27
N TYR A 464 27.16 -17.19 10.35
CA TYR A 464 27.10 -18.32 11.27
C TYR A 464 26.87 -17.82 12.70
N LYS A 465 25.71 -18.17 13.29
CA LYS A 465 25.49 -18.03 14.74
C LYS A 465 26.19 -19.21 15.41
N LEU A 466 27.46 -19.05 15.78
CA LEU A 466 28.05 -19.96 16.77
C LEU A 466 27.31 -19.72 18.09
N LYS A 467 26.71 -20.79 18.63
CA LYS A 467 26.10 -20.76 19.95
C LYS A 467 27.21 -20.73 21.00
N GLU A 468 26.89 -20.21 22.18
CA GLU A 468 27.77 -20.13 23.35
C GLU A 468 28.42 -21.49 23.69
N MET A 469 27.65 -22.57 23.58
CA MET A 469 28.12 -23.96 23.69
C MET A 469 29.31 -24.30 22.76
N HIS A 470 29.43 -23.69 21.58
CA HIS A 470 30.55 -23.95 20.67
C HIS A 470 31.83 -23.24 21.11
N LEU A 471 31.70 -22.12 21.84
CA LEU A 471 32.83 -21.35 22.36
C LEU A 471 33.39 -22.01 23.61
N GLU A 472 32.51 -22.44 24.53
CA GLU A 472 32.90 -23.26 25.68
C GLU A 472 33.62 -24.52 25.23
N TYR A 473 33.08 -25.20 24.22
CA TYR A 473 33.69 -26.40 23.65
C TYR A 473 35.08 -26.12 23.06
N LEU A 474 35.23 -25.06 22.26
CA LEU A 474 36.53 -24.67 21.72
C LEU A 474 37.54 -24.27 22.81
N ASN A 475 37.08 -23.69 23.92
CA ASN A 475 37.92 -23.29 25.03
C ASN A 475 38.54 -24.49 25.76
N THR A 476 37.85 -25.65 25.79
CA THR A 476 38.39 -26.89 26.39
C THR A 476 39.64 -27.43 25.68
N TYR A 477 39.91 -26.98 24.45
CA TYR A 477 41.05 -27.43 23.64
C TYR A 477 42.25 -26.48 23.66
N ILE A 478 42.14 -25.36 24.39
CA ILE A 478 43.23 -24.41 24.60
C ILE A 478 43.82 -24.72 25.98
N HIS A 479 45.04 -25.25 26.01
CA HIS A 479 45.75 -25.49 27.26
C HIS A 479 46.01 -24.20 28.02
N GLU A 480 46.27 -24.30 29.33
CA GLU A 480 46.55 -23.14 30.19
C GLU A 480 47.75 -22.30 29.71
N ASP A 481 48.69 -22.91 28.99
CA ASP A 481 49.84 -22.24 28.37
C ASP A 481 49.55 -21.63 26.99
N GLY A 482 48.27 -21.62 26.56
CA GLY A 482 47.84 -21.08 25.27
C GLY A 482 48.13 -21.99 24.07
N ARG A 483 48.66 -23.20 24.28
CA ARG A 483 48.88 -24.16 23.18
C ARG A 483 47.60 -24.86 22.79
N ILE A 484 47.49 -25.15 21.50
CA ILE A 484 46.35 -25.84 20.90
C ILE A 484 46.84 -27.20 20.43
N SER A 485 46.29 -28.27 21.01
CA SER A 485 46.78 -29.64 20.78
C SER A 485 46.39 -30.25 19.43
N TYR A 486 45.60 -29.53 18.64
CA TYR A 486 45.01 -30.02 17.39
C TYR A 486 45.30 -29.08 16.24
N ASN A 487 45.56 -29.66 15.07
CA ASN A 487 45.68 -28.86 13.86
C ASN A 487 44.30 -28.36 13.40
N SER A 488 44.29 -27.34 12.54
CA SER A 488 43.04 -26.72 12.07
C SER A 488 42.11 -27.63 11.25
N LYS A 489 42.56 -28.81 10.82
CA LYS A 489 41.69 -29.80 10.17
C LYS A 489 40.96 -30.62 11.23
N GLU A 490 41.68 -31.12 12.23
CA GLU A 490 41.09 -31.85 13.37
C GLU A 490 40.04 -31.03 14.11
N LEU A 491 40.33 -29.75 14.41
CA LEU A 491 39.36 -28.87 15.06
C LEU A 491 38.09 -28.65 14.25
N ARG A 492 38.19 -28.62 12.91
CA ARG A 492 37.03 -28.50 12.02
C ARG A 492 36.21 -29.78 11.99
N ASP A 493 36.89 -30.91 11.86
CA ASP A 493 36.24 -32.22 11.81
C ASP A 493 35.54 -32.53 13.14
N MET A 494 36.12 -32.10 14.26
CA MET A 494 35.52 -32.18 15.60
C MET A 494 34.34 -31.23 15.78
N LEU A 495 34.50 -29.94 15.45
CA LEU A 495 33.38 -28.98 15.45
C LEU A 495 32.20 -29.48 14.62
N TYR A 496 32.47 -30.03 13.44
CA TYR A 496 31.42 -30.59 12.59
C TYR A 496 30.77 -31.83 13.20
N ARG A 497 31.57 -32.74 13.78
CA ARG A 497 31.07 -33.95 14.45
C ARG A 497 30.17 -33.63 15.64
N ASP A 498 30.57 -32.67 16.47
CA ASP A 498 29.93 -32.43 17.76
C ASP A 498 28.78 -31.41 17.68
N THR A 499 28.84 -30.51 16.70
CA THR A 499 27.85 -29.42 16.55
C THR A 499 27.02 -29.51 15.27
N GLY A 500 27.42 -30.33 14.30
CA GLY A 500 26.85 -30.37 12.96
C GLY A 500 27.20 -29.14 12.10
N VAL A 501 28.02 -28.20 12.61
CA VAL A 501 28.34 -26.94 11.93
C VAL A 501 29.64 -27.08 11.15
N SER A 502 29.57 -26.94 9.83
CA SER A 502 30.75 -26.88 8.97
C SER A 502 31.32 -25.46 8.99
N VAL A 503 32.51 -25.30 9.58
CA VAL A 503 33.19 -24.01 9.71
C VAL A 503 34.43 -24.00 8.81
N ASP A 504 34.66 -22.92 8.06
CA ASP A 504 35.87 -22.79 7.25
C ASP A 504 37.13 -22.60 8.12
N ARG A 505 38.30 -22.91 7.55
CA ARG A 505 39.59 -22.87 8.27
C ARG A 505 39.89 -21.48 8.84
N LYS A 506 39.50 -20.41 8.13
CA LYS A 506 39.82 -19.03 8.51
C LYS A 506 39.01 -18.61 9.73
N THR A 507 37.75 -19.02 9.77
CA THR A 507 36.82 -18.76 10.87
C THR A 507 37.27 -19.46 12.14
N VAL A 508 37.73 -20.72 12.06
CA VAL A 508 38.28 -21.44 13.22
C VAL A 508 39.46 -20.70 13.83
N TRP A 509 40.46 -20.30 13.03
CA TRP A 509 41.60 -19.54 13.52
C TRP A 509 41.23 -18.16 14.07
N THR A 510 40.22 -17.52 13.50
CA THR A 510 39.72 -16.23 14.00
C THR A 510 39.08 -16.37 15.38
N ILE A 511 38.33 -17.45 15.61
CA ILE A 511 37.72 -17.72 16.91
C ILE A 511 38.80 -18.04 17.94
N ILE A 512 39.74 -18.91 17.60
CA ILE A 512 40.88 -19.25 18.43
C ILE A 512 41.70 -18.02 18.83
N GLY A 513 42.03 -17.15 17.87
CA GLY A 513 42.78 -15.93 18.15
C GLY A 513 42.07 -15.02 19.15
N LYS A 514 40.75 -14.91 19.03
CA LYS A 514 39.93 -14.14 19.99
C LYS A 514 39.85 -14.80 21.36
N LEU A 515 39.74 -16.12 21.43
CA LEU A 515 39.74 -16.86 22.71
C LEU A 515 41.10 -16.68 23.42
N LEU A 516 42.20 -16.67 22.67
CA LEU A 516 43.54 -16.37 23.20
C LEU A 516 43.71 -14.89 23.61
N GLU A 517 43.07 -13.93 22.93
CA GLU A 517 43.07 -12.51 23.34
C GLU A 517 42.26 -12.24 24.61
N LEU A 518 41.28 -13.11 24.91
CA LEU A 518 40.37 -12.97 26.05
C LEU A 518 40.91 -13.65 27.32
N ARG A 519 41.86 -14.57 27.16
CA ARG A 519 42.56 -15.27 28.24
C ARG A 519 43.83 -14.51 28.59
#